data_AF-K9YVJ0-F1
#
_entry.id   AF-K9YVJ0-F1
#
_cell.length_a   1.000
_cell.length_b   1.000
_cell.length_c   1.000
_cell.angle_alpha   90.00
_cell.angle_beta   90.00
_cell.angle_gamma   90.00
#
_symmetry.space_group_name_H-M   'P 1'
#
loop_
_entity.id
_entity.type
_entity.pdbx_description
1 polymer ?
#
loop_
_entity_poly.entity_id
_entity_poly.type
_entity_poly.pdbx_seq_one_letter_code
_entity_poly.pdbx_strand_id
1 'polypeptide(L)'
;MKNIISVLLLASLGIFQGETIVSAQSDFREQQSLCTASLVANNLNARITLRSGPGTNFKSLGYGLVGDYIYILATNPPEADYARDRQGYFWYRVGFPRSGAQGWIREDFLKKFCQYD
;
A
#
# COMPACT_ATOMS: atom_id res chain seq x y z
N MET A 1 -25.36 -21.44 13.11
CA MET A 1 -25.69 -21.26 14.54
C MET A 1 -25.87 -19.77 14.79
N LYS A 2 -27.02 -19.39 15.36
CA LYS A 2 -27.51 -18.02 15.53
C LYS A 2 -26.94 -17.45 16.84
N ASN A 3 -26.38 -16.24 16.84
CA ASN A 3 -26.23 -15.45 18.06
C ASN A 3 -27.00 -14.14 17.88
N ILE A 4 -27.86 -13.89 18.87
CA ILE A 4 -28.96 -12.93 18.90
C ILE A 4 -28.44 -11.65 19.57
N ILE A 5 -28.70 -10.48 18.99
CA ILE A 5 -28.68 -9.21 19.73
C ILE A 5 -30.00 -8.50 19.43
N SER A 6 -30.97 -8.69 20.31
CA SER A 6 -32.13 -7.80 20.45
C SER A 6 -31.68 -6.59 21.24
N VAL A 7 -31.78 -5.39 20.65
CA VAL A 7 -31.81 -4.14 21.42
C VAL A 7 -33.05 -3.39 20.94
N LEU A 8 -34.08 -3.37 21.80
CA LEU A 8 -35.15 -2.40 21.68
C LEU A 8 -34.54 -1.01 21.87
N LEU A 9 -34.69 -0.13 20.89
CA LEU A 9 -34.41 1.29 21.06
C LEU A 9 -35.71 2.06 20.78
N LEU A 10 -36.21 2.72 21.83
CA LEU A 10 -37.30 3.69 21.76
C LEU A 10 -36.94 4.80 20.75
N ALA A 11 -37.86 5.07 19.83
CA ALA A 11 -37.71 6.10 18.82
C ALA A 11 -37.52 7.47 19.48
N SER A 12 -36.33 8.05 19.33
CA SER A 12 -36.09 9.47 19.54
C SER A 12 -35.53 10.06 18.24
N LEU A 13 -35.98 11.28 17.97
CA LEU A 13 -35.84 12.01 16.72
C LEU A 13 -34.37 12.26 16.36
N GLY A 14 -34.00 11.90 15.13
CA GLY A 14 -32.95 12.60 14.39
C GLY A 14 -31.61 11.87 14.21
N ILE A 15 -31.20 11.86 12.93
CA ILE A 15 -29.86 11.69 12.36
C ILE A 15 -29.53 10.26 11.88
N PHE A 16 -29.62 10.10 10.55
CA PHE A 16 -28.94 9.08 9.78
C PHE A 16 -27.45 9.05 10.17
N GLN A 17 -26.98 7.97 10.77
CA GLN A 17 -25.55 7.63 10.73
C GLN A 17 -25.43 6.38 9.89
N GLY A 18 -24.83 6.57 8.72
CA GLY A 18 -24.70 5.56 7.68
C GLY A 18 -24.03 4.30 8.21
N GLU A 19 -24.55 3.16 7.74
CA GLU A 19 -23.95 1.87 7.94
C GLU A 19 -22.57 1.86 7.27
N THR A 20 -21.51 1.87 8.08
CA THR A 20 -20.16 1.61 7.57
C THR A 20 -20.04 0.12 7.27
N ILE A 21 -20.32 -0.27 6.03
CA ILE A 21 -19.74 -1.48 5.44
C ILE A 21 -18.24 -1.26 5.30
N VAL A 22 -17.47 -1.58 6.34
CA VAL A 22 -16.00 -1.60 6.28
C VAL A 22 -15.60 -2.79 5.42
N SER A 23 -15.71 -2.60 4.10
CA SER A 23 -14.97 -3.32 3.09
C SER A 23 -13.49 -3.18 3.43
N ALA A 24 -12.75 -4.29 3.38
CA ALA A 24 -11.30 -4.34 3.53
C ALA A 24 -10.61 -3.58 2.38
N GLN A 25 -10.74 -2.26 2.36
CA GLN A 25 -9.87 -1.37 1.62
C GLN A 25 -8.64 -1.21 2.50
N SER A 26 -7.49 -1.78 2.12
CA SER A 26 -6.27 -1.70 2.92
C SER A 26 -5.92 -0.24 3.16
N ASP A 27 -6.22 0.27 4.35
CA ASP A 27 -6.17 1.71 4.59
C ASP A 27 -4.74 2.13 4.92
N PHE A 28 -3.94 2.31 3.87
CA PHE A 28 -2.59 2.84 3.99
C PHE A 28 -2.59 4.35 4.35
N ARG A 29 -3.73 5.00 4.62
CA ARG A 29 -3.83 6.45 4.87
C ARG A 29 -2.81 6.97 5.87
N GLU A 30 -2.68 6.32 7.02
CA GLU A 30 -1.75 6.73 8.09
C GLU A 30 -0.27 6.52 7.73
N GLN A 31 0.01 5.78 6.65
CA GLN A 31 1.36 5.44 6.19
C GLN A 31 1.67 6.01 4.81
N GLN A 32 0.79 6.80 4.20
CA GLN A 32 1.05 7.34 2.87
C GLN A 32 2.08 8.47 2.95
N SER A 33 3.11 8.36 2.13
CA SER A 33 4.01 9.50 1.87
C SER A 33 3.34 10.50 0.91
N LEU A 34 4.03 11.61 0.62
CA LEU A 34 3.64 12.52 -0.46
C LEU A 34 3.81 11.95 -1.87
N CYS A 35 4.33 10.73 -1.97
CA CYS A 35 4.65 10.07 -3.22
C CYS A 35 3.76 8.85 -3.47
N THR A 36 3.45 8.65 -4.74
CA THR A 36 2.80 7.44 -5.27
C THR A 36 3.65 6.90 -6.42
N ALA A 37 3.37 5.70 -6.91
CA ALA A 37 4.07 5.20 -8.07
C ALA A 37 3.24 4.26 -8.94
N SER A 38 3.64 4.15 -10.20
CA SER A 38 3.28 3.03 -11.06
C SER A 38 4.48 2.11 -11.25
N LEU A 39 4.24 0.79 -11.27
CA LEU A 39 5.27 -0.18 -11.57
C LEU A 39 5.66 -0.12 -13.05
N VAL A 40 6.97 -0.09 -13.33
CA VAL A 40 7.52 0.01 -14.69
C VAL A 40 8.62 -1.01 -14.94
N ALA A 41 8.74 -1.46 -16.20
CA ALA A 41 9.86 -2.23 -16.71
C ALA A 41 9.87 -2.20 -18.26
N ASN A 42 10.96 -2.64 -18.87
CA ASN A 42 11.08 -2.75 -20.34
C ASN A 42 10.10 -3.78 -20.94
N ASN A 43 9.78 -4.84 -20.20
CA ASN A 43 8.80 -5.84 -20.62
C ASN A 43 7.47 -5.59 -19.89
N LEU A 44 6.41 -5.29 -20.64
CA LEU A 44 5.08 -5.00 -20.10
C LEU A 44 4.43 -6.19 -19.36
N ASN A 45 4.89 -7.42 -19.62
CA ASN A 45 4.43 -8.61 -18.91
C ASN A 45 5.33 -8.99 -17.72
N ALA A 46 6.30 -8.14 -17.36
CA ALA A 46 7.20 -8.41 -16.25
C ALA A 46 6.46 -8.41 -14.90
N ARG A 47 6.92 -9.28 -14.02
CA ARG A 47 6.51 -9.36 -12.62
C ARG A 47 7.56 -8.66 -11.76
N ILE A 48 7.15 -7.62 -11.05
CA ILE A 48 8.03 -6.85 -10.17
C ILE A 48 7.93 -7.45 -8.77
N THR A 49 9.03 -8.02 -8.28
CA THR A 49 9.04 -8.73 -7.01
C THR A 49 8.90 -7.77 -5.83
N LEU A 50 7.91 -8.02 -4.97
CA LEU A 50 7.77 -7.36 -3.67
C LEU A 50 8.60 -8.11 -2.63
N ARG A 51 9.48 -7.42 -1.91
CA ARG A 51 10.40 -8.04 -0.95
C ARG A 51 10.13 -7.65 0.49
N SER A 52 10.56 -8.48 1.43
CA SER A 52 10.43 -8.20 2.86
C SER A 52 11.40 -7.14 3.39
N GLY A 53 12.39 -6.72 2.58
CA GLY A 53 13.38 -5.72 2.94
C GLY A 53 14.13 -5.19 1.71
N PRO A 54 14.95 -4.15 1.90
CA PRO A 54 15.66 -3.47 0.81
C PRO A 54 16.87 -4.28 0.33
N GLY A 55 16.67 -5.08 -0.71
CA GLY A 55 17.72 -5.87 -1.34
C GLY A 55 17.23 -7.19 -1.93
N THR A 56 17.97 -7.73 -2.90
CA THR A 56 17.60 -8.99 -3.58
C THR A 56 17.78 -10.24 -2.72
N ASN A 57 18.50 -10.14 -1.60
CA ASN A 57 18.69 -11.20 -0.61
C ASN A 57 17.51 -11.34 0.37
N PHE A 58 16.59 -10.38 0.41
CA PHE A 58 15.39 -10.46 1.25
C PHE A 58 14.32 -11.35 0.61
N LYS A 59 13.48 -11.97 1.46
CA LYS A 59 12.42 -12.90 1.06
C LYS A 59 11.47 -12.25 0.06
N SER A 60 11.10 -12.98 -0.99
CA SER A 60 10.01 -12.62 -1.89
C SER A 60 8.66 -12.80 -1.19
N LEU A 61 7.84 -11.75 -1.18
CA LEU A 61 6.50 -11.72 -0.59
C LEU A 61 5.40 -11.87 -1.65
N GLY A 62 5.75 -11.74 -2.93
CA GLY A 62 4.81 -11.72 -4.04
C GLY A 62 5.35 -10.85 -5.17
N TYR A 63 4.45 -10.39 -6.04
CA TYR A 63 4.80 -9.50 -7.12
C TYR A 63 3.61 -8.61 -7.53
N GLY A 64 3.94 -7.47 -8.13
CA GLY A 64 3.03 -6.67 -8.94
C GLY A 64 3.31 -6.84 -10.43
N LEU A 65 2.39 -6.38 -11.27
CA LEU A 65 2.55 -6.30 -12.72
C LEU A 65 2.91 -4.87 -13.13
N VAL A 66 3.59 -4.75 -14.27
CA VAL A 66 3.82 -3.43 -14.88
C VAL A 66 2.47 -2.73 -15.09
N GLY A 67 2.42 -1.45 -14.73
CA GLY A 67 1.20 -0.64 -14.74
C GLY A 67 0.41 -0.64 -13.43
N ASP A 68 0.72 -1.54 -12.48
CA ASP A 68 0.07 -1.51 -11.17
C ASP A 68 0.36 -0.17 -10.47
N TYR A 69 -0.71 0.43 -9.94
CA TYR A 69 -0.63 1.60 -9.08
C TYR A 69 -0.40 1.18 -7.63
N ILE A 70 0.54 1.85 -6.97
CA ILE A 70 0.94 1.59 -5.58
C ILE A 70 1.15 2.91 -4.82
N TYR A 71 1.01 2.82 -3.50
CA TYR A 71 1.44 3.89 -2.59
C TYR A 71 2.91 3.72 -2.25
N ILE A 72 3.66 4.82 -2.20
CA ILE A 72 4.94 4.85 -1.50
C ILE A 72 4.64 5.14 -0.03
N LEU A 73 5.10 4.27 0.85
CA LEU A 73 4.77 4.32 2.27
C LEU A 73 5.85 5.04 3.07
N ALA A 74 5.44 5.61 4.18
CA ALA A 74 6.22 6.31 5.18
C ALA A 74 5.92 5.71 6.56
N THR A 75 6.93 5.51 7.39
CA THR A 75 6.73 5.21 8.82
C THR A 75 6.37 6.47 9.58
N ASN A 76 6.96 7.59 9.20
CA ASN A 76 6.65 8.92 9.70
C ASN A 76 6.35 9.81 8.48
N PRO A 77 5.09 9.89 8.01
CA PRO A 77 4.72 10.79 6.91
C PRO A 77 5.12 12.25 7.22
N PRO A 78 5.45 13.07 6.21
CA PRO A 78 5.22 12.84 4.78
C PRO A 78 6.33 12.12 4.01
N GLU A 79 7.52 11.94 4.59
CA GLU A 79 8.68 11.45 3.85
C GLU A 79 8.61 9.93 3.62
N ALA A 80 8.83 9.52 2.36
CA ALA A 80 8.86 8.11 2.00
C ALA A 80 9.96 7.33 2.73
N ASP A 81 9.66 6.11 3.14
CA ASP A 81 10.67 5.18 3.62
C ASP A 81 11.50 4.67 2.44
N TYR A 82 12.81 4.92 2.49
CA TYR A 82 13.77 4.40 1.52
C TYR A 82 15.03 3.86 2.19
N ALA A 83 15.70 2.94 1.51
CA ALA A 83 16.97 2.39 1.96
C ALA A 83 17.84 2.00 0.76
N ARG A 84 19.17 2.05 0.96
CA ARG A 84 20.14 1.61 -0.03
C ARG A 84 20.63 0.21 0.30
N ASP A 85 20.61 -0.71 -0.66
CA ASP A 85 21.17 -2.05 -0.49
C ASP A 85 22.70 -2.06 -0.60
N ARG A 86 23.33 -3.23 -0.37
CA ARG A 86 24.78 -3.41 -0.46
C ARG A 86 25.35 -3.23 -1.87
N GLN A 87 24.50 -3.28 -2.90
CA GLN A 87 24.87 -3.08 -4.29
C GLN A 87 24.70 -1.61 -4.73
N GLY A 88 24.21 -0.75 -3.83
CA GLY A 88 24.03 0.66 -4.09
C GLY A 88 22.67 1.03 -4.68
N TYR A 89 21.72 0.10 -4.81
CA TYR A 89 20.39 0.43 -5.32
C TYR A 89 19.49 0.96 -4.22
N PHE A 90 18.65 1.94 -4.55
CA PHE A 90 17.60 2.41 -3.67
C PHE A 90 16.36 1.52 -3.75
N TRP A 91 15.72 1.37 -2.60
CA TRP A 91 14.48 0.62 -2.41
C TRP A 91 13.51 1.49 -1.63
N TYR A 92 12.23 1.39 -1.96
CA TYR A 92 11.16 2.10 -1.27
C TYR A 92 10.19 1.10 -0.63
N ARG A 93 9.66 1.46 0.54
CA ARG A 93 8.53 0.72 1.11
C ARG A 93 7.26 1.10 0.36
N VAL A 94 6.47 0.11 -0.02
CA VAL A 94 5.30 0.28 -0.88
C VAL A 94 4.09 -0.49 -0.35
N GLY A 95 2.89 -0.02 -0.72
CA GLY A 95 1.62 -0.66 -0.41
C GLY A 95 0.76 -0.84 -1.65
N PHE A 96 0.23 -2.05 -1.85
CA PHE A 96 -0.66 -2.40 -2.96
C PHE A 96 -2.12 -2.17 -2.55
N PRO A 97 -2.82 -1.16 -3.09
CA PRO A 97 -4.16 -0.77 -2.61
C PRO A 97 -5.25 -1.84 -2.80
N ARG A 98 -5.11 -2.72 -3.82
CA ARG A 98 -6.09 -3.76 -4.09
C ARG A 98 -5.96 -4.98 -3.17
N SER A 99 -4.74 -5.33 -2.77
CA SER A 99 -4.45 -6.55 -2.01
C SER A 99 -4.07 -6.30 -0.56
N GLY A 100 -3.71 -5.07 -0.20
CA GLY A 100 -3.11 -4.74 1.09
C GLY A 100 -1.69 -5.26 1.29
N ALA A 101 -1.08 -5.85 0.25
CA ALA A 101 0.30 -6.31 0.35
C ALA A 101 1.25 -5.12 0.54
N GLN A 102 2.23 -5.29 1.42
CA GLN A 102 3.27 -4.30 1.68
C GLN A 102 4.66 -4.93 1.67
N GLY A 103 5.66 -4.13 1.35
CA GLY A 103 7.04 -4.59 1.28
C GLY A 103 7.91 -3.56 0.58
N TRP A 104 9.01 -4.02 -0.03
CA TRP A 104 10.04 -3.19 -0.64
C TRP A 104 10.16 -3.49 -2.13
N ILE A 105 10.20 -2.44 -2.94
CA ILE A 105 10.48 -2.49 -4.39
C ILE A 105 11.66 -1.57 -4.70
N ARG A 106 12.52 -2.03 -5.59
CA ARG A 106 13.70 -1.28 -6.05
C ARG A 106 13.28 -0.11 -6.93
N GLU A 107 13.95 1.02 -6.78
CA GLU A 107 13.58 2.30 -7.39
C GLU A 107 13.47 2.27 -8.93
N ASP A 108 14.30 1.47 -9.59
CA ASP A 108 14.30 1.32 -11.06
C ASP A 108 13.00 0.73 -11.61
N PHE A 109 12.16 0.12 -10.77
CA PHE A 109 10.83 -0.35 -11.14
C PHE A 109 9.70 0.61 -10.75
N LEU A 110 10.02 1.82 -10.30
CA LEU A 110 9.06 2.81 -9.81
C LEU A 110 9.07 4.06 -10.68
N LYS A 111 7.95 4.34 -11.34
CA LYS A 111 7.66 5.68 -11.86
C LYS A 111 6.94 6.46 -10.76
N LYS A 112 7.72 7.23 -9.98
CA LYS A 112 7.23 8.03 -8.85
C LYS A 112 6.51 9.30 -9.30
N PHE A 113 5.51 9.70 -8.53
CA PHE A 113 4.82 10.98 -8.64
C PHE A 113 4.69 11.57 -7.22
N CYS A 114 5.37 12.69 -6.96
CA CYS A 114 5.39 13.33 -5.65
C CYS A 114 4.75 14.72 -5.72
N GLN A 115 4.08 15.16 -4.65
CA GLN A 115 3.32 16.43 -4.66
C GLN A 115 4.19 17.70 -4.69
N TYR A 116 5.51 17.61 -4.48
CA TYR A 116 6.45 18.73 -4.58
C TYR A 116 7.75 18.20 -5.19
N ASP A 117 7.94 18.42 -6.50
CA ASP A 117 9.16 18.10 -7.25
C ASP A 117 9.84 19.39 -7.74
#